data_AF-A0A3S9ZQR4-F1
#
_entry.id   AF-A0A3S9ZQR4-F1
#
_cell.length_a   1.000
_cell.length_b   1.000
_cell.length_c   1.000
_cell.angle_alpha   90.00
_cell.angle_beta   90.00
_cell.angle_gamma   90.00
#
_symmetry.space_group_name_H-M   'P 1'
#
loop_
_entity.id
_entity.type
_entity.pdbx_description
1 polymer ?
#
loop_
_entity_poly.entity_id
_entity_poly.type
_entity_poly.pdbx_seq_one_letter_code
_entity_poly.pdbx_strand_id
1 'polypeptide(L)'
;MTHDFATDDGDPRHGRVRQRTLDDRPQEFPQANGSLVARRHRYGYAVGEAVFVPRDPGARAAAEDDGYAPAYAHDPDRGAADPLILADQDFTGEPVARVHLPGRRPLGLRRNRIPDA
;
A
#
# COMPACT_ATOMS: atom_id res chain seq x y z
N MET A 1 4.32 -14.32 -6.83
CA MET A 1 5.18 -14.74 -5.69
C MET A 1 4.75 -13.83 -4.54
N THR A 2 3.94 -14.33 -3.62
CA THR A 2 3.32 -13.51 -2.57
C THR A 2 4.30 -13.40 -1.42
N HIS A 3 4.81 -12.21 -1.13
CA HIS A 3 5.64 -11.99 0.04
C HIS A 3 4.74 -11.74 1.26
N ASP A 4 4.82 -12.67 2.22
CA ASP A 4 4.12 -12.67 3.50
C ASP A 4 4.79 -11.62 4.41
N PHE A 5 4.06 -10.56 4.79
CA PHE A 5 4.56 -9.62 5.79
C PHE A 5 4.14 -10.08 7.18
N ALA A 6 5.05 -10.80 7.85
CA ALA A 6 4.87 -11.30 9.20
C ALA A 6 5.14 -10.21 10.25
N THR A 7 4.27 -10.12 11.26
CA THR A 7 4.61 -9.47 12.53
C THR A 7 4.77 -10.57 13.58
N ASP A 8 5.90 -10.57 14.27
CA ASP A 8 6.20 -11.54 15.34
C ASP A 8 5.51 -11.12 16.65
N ASP A 9 4.49 -11.88 17.04
CA ASP A 9 3.80 -11.75 18.33
C ASP A 9 4.06 -12.99 19.23
N GLY A 10 5.13 -13.75 18.98
CA GLY A 10 5.50 -14.94 19.74
C GLY A 10 6.33 -14.64 20.99
N ASP A 11 6.08 -15.36 22.09
CA ASP A 11 7.01 -15.39 23.23
C ASP A 11 8.24 -16.24 22.83
N PRO A 12 9.45 -15.65 22.70
CA PRO A 12 10.63 -16.37 22.26
C PRO A 12 11.06 -17.47 23.23
N ARG A 13 10.55 -17.50 24.46
CA ARG A 13 10.89 -18.49 25.49
C ARG A 13 10.12 -19.80 25.36
N HIS A 14 9.02 -19.82 24.60
CA HIS A 14 8.13 -20.98 24.48
C HIS A 14 8.06 -21.58 23.07
N GLY A 15 8.91 -21.13 22.14
CA GLY A 15 9.07 -21.73 20.81
C GLY A 15 7.80 -21.75 19.95
N ARG A 16 6.78 -20.95 20.29
CA ARG A 16 5.52 -20.87 19.56
C ARG A 16 5.42 -19.57 18.79
N VAL A 17 5.33 -19.70 17.47
CA VAL A 17 5.05 -18.60 16.54
C VAL A 17 3.59 -18.67 16.12
N ARG A 18 2.91 -17.51 16.07
CA ARG A 18 1.54 -17.38 15.56
C ARG A 18 1.56 -16.48 14.34
N GLN A 19 1.23 -17.02 13.18
CA GLN A 19 1.07 -16.26 11.94
C GLN A 19 -0.39 -15.85 11.75
N ARG A 20 -0.62 -14.62 11.29
CA ARG A 20 -1.94 -14.10 10.90
C ARG A 20 -1.80 -13.19 9.69
N THR A 21 -2.56 -13.44 8.64
CA THR A 21 -2.66 -12.51 7.50
C THR A 21 -3.37 -11.22 7.92
N LEU A 22 -2.70 -10.09 7.77
CA LEU A 22 -3.27 -8.76 8.07
C LEU A 22 -4.07 -8.22 6.88
N ASP A 23 -3.55 -8.43 5.67
CA ASP A 23 -4.16 -8.02 4.40
C ASP A 23 -3.82 -9.06 3.34
N ASP A 24 -4.80 -9.48 2.53
CA ASP A 24 -4.69 -10.53 1.53
C ASP A 24 -4.47 -10.00 0.11
N ARG A 25 -4.41 -8.67 -0.07
CA ARG A 25 -4.14 -8.06 -1.37
C ARG A 25 -2.67 -8.24 -1.76
N PRO A 26 -2.36 -8.46 -3.05
CA PRO A 26 -0.98 -8.45 -3.53
C PRO A 26 -0.33 -7.10 -3.22
N GLN A 27 0.71 -7.11 -2.38
CA GLN A 27 1.42 -5.93 -1.90
C GLN A 27 2.92 -6.25 -1.82
N GLU A 28 3.77 -5.29 -2.15
CA GLU A 28 5.21 -5.34 -1.93
C GLU A 28 5.72 -4.02 -1.33
N PHE A 29 6.97 -4.03 -0.85
CA PHE A 29 7.66 -2.88 -0.24
C PHE A 29 6.92 -2.23 0.95
N PRO A 30 6.68 -2.97 2.04
CA PRO A 30 6.00 -2.42 3.21
C PRO A 30 6.92 -1.39 3.89
N GLN A 31 6.34 -0.26 4.22
CA GLN A 31 6.94 0.80 5.00
C GLN A 31 6.10 1.01 6.25
N ALA A 32 6.78 1.25 7.37
CA ALA A 32 6.20 1.79 8.59
C ALA A 32 6.80 3.18 8.83
N ASN A 33 6.18 3.99 9.69
CA ASN A 33 6.79 5.24 10.11
C ASN A 33 8.18 4.96 10.71
N GLY A 34 9.23 5.57 10.16
CA GLY A 34 10.62 5.34 10.57
C GLY A 34 10.88 5.53 12.07
N SER A 35 10.14 6.43 12.73
CA SER A 35 10.24 6.67 14.19
C SER A 35 9.60 5.58 15.06
N LEU A 36 8.83 4.67 14.45
CA LEU A 36 8.10 3.59 15.10
C LEU A 36 8.59 2.20 14.69
N VAL A 37 9.70 2.12 13.95
CA VAL A 37 10.32 0.83 13.60
C VAL A 37 10.62 0.05 14.89
N ALA A 38 10.31 -1.25 14.88
CA ALA A 38 10.40 -2.16 16.02
C ALA A 38 9.51 -1.82 17.23
N ARG A 39 8.54 -0.90 17.08
CA ARG A 39 7.54 -0.55 18.10
C ARG A 39 6.16 -0.92 17.59
N ARG A 40 5.19 -1.02 18.51
CA ARG A 40 3.79 -1.14 18.10
C ARG A 40 3.39 0.10 17.30
N HIS A 41 2.91 -0.11 16.08
CA HIS A 41 2.44 0.94 15.19
C HIS A 41 1.11 0.54 14.56
N ARG A 42 0.27 1.53 14.32
CA ARG A 42 -1.06 1.33 13.75
C ARG A 42 -1.00 1.19 12.24
N TYR A 43 -0.21 1.99 11.54
CA TYR A 43 -0.24 2.01 10.07
C TYR A 43 0.95 1.30 9.45
N GLY A 44 0.68 0.59 8.35
CA GLY A 44 1.67 0.12 7.38
C GLY A 44 1.27 0.57 5.98
N TYR A 45 2.25 0.95 5.18
CA TYR A 45 2.09 1.43 3.81
C TYR A 45 2.74 0.44 2.87
N ALA A 46 2.07 0.05 1.79
CA ALA A 46 2.67 -0.82 0.79
C ALA A 46 2.16 -0.44 -0.60
N VAL A 47 2.94 -0.80 -1.61
CA VAL A 47 2.59 -0.62 -3.02
C VAL A 47 1.91 -1.89 -3.51
N GLY A 48 0.81 -1.73 -4.25
CA GLY A 48 0.09 -2.84 -4.87
C GLY A 48 0.71 -3.27 -6.20
N GLU A 49 -0.11 -3.78 -7.11
CA GLU A 49 0.28 -3.97 -8.52
C GLU A 49 0.88 -2.65 -9.05
N ALA A 50 2.14 -2.68 -9.49
CA ALA A 50 2.87 -1.49 -9.92
C ALA A 50 2.21 -0.94 -11.19
N VAL A 51 1.40 0.12 -11.01
CA VAL A 51 0.77 0.86 -12.11
C VAL A 51 1.25 2.29 -12.03
N PHE A 52 2.19 2.65 -12.88
CA PHE A 52 2.56 4.05 -13.10
C PHE A 52 1.43 4.77 -13.85
N VAL A 53 1.07 5.95 -13.39
CA VAL A 53 0.12 6.84 -14.08
C VAL A 53 0.84 8.15 -14.41
N PRO A 54 1.16 8.45 -15.69
CA PRO A 54 1.82 9.71 -16.03
C PRO A 54 0.94 10.91 -15.68
N ARG A 55 1.55 12.01 -15.22
CA ARG A 55 0.85 13.25 -14.91
C ARG A 55 0.16 13.85 -16.12
N ASP A 56 0.85 13.84 -17.27
CA ASP A 56 0.30 14.20 -18.57
C ASP A 56 0.62 13.09 -19.59
N PRO A 57 -0.35 12.26 -20.00
CA PRO A 57 -0.13 11.20 -20.99
C PRO A 57 0.21 11.73 -22.39
N GLY A 58 -0.03 13.01 -22.68
CA GLY A 58 0.31 13.65 -23.95
C GLY A 58 1.70 14.29 -23.99
N ALA A 59 2.38 14.39 -22.84
CA ALA A 59 3.69 15.02 -22.76
C ALA A 59 4.77 14.15 -23.42
N ARG A 60 5.42 14.70 -24.44
CA ARG A 60 6.46 14.00 -25.22
C ARG A 60 7.82 13.92 -24.53
N ALA A 61 8.03 14.74 -23.50
CA ALA A 61 9.32 14.90 -22.83
C ALA A 61 9.14 15.13 -21.31
N ALA A 62 8.25 14.36 -20.68
CA ALA A 62 8.15 14.33 -19.22
C ALA A 62 9.32 13.53 -18.62
N ALA A 63 9.67 13.82 -17.36
CA ALA A 63 10.58 12.94 -16.62
C ALA A 63 9.93 11.56 -16.44
N GLU A 64 10.75 10.50 -16.36
CA GLU A 64 10.26 9.13 -16.22
C GLU A 64 9.35 8.94 -14.98
N ASP A 65 9.64 9.69 -13.92
CA ASP A 65 8.92 9.70 -12.64
C ASP A 65 7.89 10.84 -12.51
N ASP A 66 7.57 11.56 -13.60
CA ASP A 66 6.52 12.60 -13.59
C ASP A 66 5.12 11.95 -13.67
N GLY A 67 4.74 11.33 -12.57
CA GLY A 67 3.49 10.58 -12.47
C GLY A 67 3.10 10.26 -11.04
N TYR A 68 2.24 9.26 -10.93
CA TYR A 68 1.62 8.84 -9.70
C TYR A 68 1.64 7.32 -9.53
N ALA A 69 1.94 6.88 -8.32
CA ALA A 69 1.81 5.49 -7.89
C ALA A 69 0.58 5.30 -6.99
N PRO A 70 -0.27 4.31 -7.28
CA PRO A 70 -1.27 3.83 -6.36
C PRO A 70 -0.61 3.01 -5.24
N ALA A 71 -0.93 3.36 -3.99
CA ALA A 71 -0.49 2.66 -2.79
C ALA A 71 -1.66 2.41 -1.85
N TYR A 72 -1.42 1.68 -0.76
CA TYR A 72 -2.44 1.42 0.25
C TYR A 72 -1.89 1.62 1.67
N ALA A 73 -2.68 2.29 2.51
CA ALA A 73 -2.43 2.34 3.95
C ALA A 73 -3.35 1.35 4.66
N HIS A 74 -2.79 0.31 5.27
CA HIS A 74 -3.54 -0.64 6.09
C HIS A 74 -3.74 -0.08 7.51
N ASP A 75 -4.98 -0.10 7.99
CA ASP A 75 -5.38 0.23 9.36
C ASP A 75 -5.93 -1.03 10.04
N PRO A 76 -5.15 -1.72 10.90
CA PRO A 76 -5.52 -2.96 11.55
C PRO A 76 -6.64 -2.77 12.57
N ASP A 77 -6.84 -1.56 13.10
CA ASP A 77 -7.93 -1.27 14.03
C ASP A 77 -9.29 -1.29 13.30
N ARG A 78 -9.31 -0.82 12.06
CA ARG A 78 -10.48 -0.88 11.15
C ARG A 78 -10.55 -2.19 10.37
N GLY A 79 -9.47 -2.96 10.36
CA GLY A 79 -9.25 -4.08 9.45
C GLY A 79 -9.38 -3.65 7.98
N ALA A 80 -9.17 -2.38 7.65
CA ALA A 80 -9.45 -1.83 6.34
C ALA A 80 -8.19 -1.18 5.76
N ALA A 81 -8.17 -1.01 4.44
CA ALA A 81 -7.11 -0.26 3.79
C ALA A 81 -7.67 0.91 3.00
N ASP A 82 -6.97 2.03 3.09
CA ASP A 82 -7.30 3.25 2.36
C ASP A 82 -6.39 3.34 1.11
N PRO A 83 -6.93 3.37 -0.12
CA PRO A 83 -6.16 3.68 -1.31
C PRO A 83 -5.55 5.08 -1.25
N LEU A 84 -4.29 5.17 -1.66
CA LEU A 84 -3.49 6.38 -1.74
C LEU A 84 -3.04 6.61 -3.18
N ILE A 85 -2.97 7.87 -3.59
CA ILE A 85 -2.26 8.31 -4.77
C ILE A 85 -1.03 9.08 -4.29
N LEU A 86 0.16 8.57 -4.59
CA LEU A 86 1.43 9.20 -4.25
C LEU A 86 2.01 9.89 -5.49
N ALA A 87 2.82 10.91 -5.30
CA ALA A 87 3.64 11.45 -6.38
C ALA A 87 4.90 10.57 -6.53
N ASP A 88 5.24 10.14 -7.73
CA ASP A 88 6.37 9.23 -7.94
C ASP A 88 7.73 9.88 -7.65
N GLN A 89 7.79 11.21 -7.65
CA GLN A 89 8.97 11.99 -7.28
C GLN A 89 9.12 12.16 -5.76
N ASP A 90 8.09 11.84 -4.97
CA ASP A 90 8.11 11.95 -3.51
C ASP A 90 7.18 10.94 -2.84
N PHE A 91 7.70 9.73 -2.60
CA PHE A 91 7.01 8.69 -1.84
C PHE A 91 6.90 9.00 -0.33
N THR A 92 7.60 10.02 0.16
CA THR A 92 7.65 10.37 1.59
C THR A 92 6.74 11.53 1.98
N GLY A 93 6.29 12.30 0.98
CA GLY A 93 5.38 13.42 1.13
C GLY A 93 3.94 13.01 1.47
N GLU A 94 3.09 14.01 1.63
CA GLU A 94 1.65 13.78 1.84
C GLU A 94 1.02 13.18 0.57
N PRO A 95 0.16 12.15 0.67
CA PRO A 95 -0.52 11.61 -0.50
C PRO A 95 -1.30 12.71 -1.24
N VAL A 96 -1.17 12.73 -2.57
CA VAL A 96 -1.94 13.63 -3.45
C VAL A 96 -3.44 13.38 -3.29
N ALA A 97 -3.82 12.13 -3.04
CA ALA A 97 -5.18 11.78 -2.65
C ALA A 97 -5.20 10.57 -1.71
N ARG A 98 -6.20 10.55 -0.83
CA ARG A 98 -6.50 9.40 0.05
C ARG A 98 -8.00 9.15 0.05
N VAL A 99 -8.40 7.90 -0.17
CA VAL A 99 -9.79 7.47 -0.10
C VAL A 99 -10.00 6.64 1.15
N HIS A 100 -10.84 7.10 2.07
CA HIS A 100 -11.17 6.35 3.27
C HIS A 100 -12.26 5.31 2.98
N LEU A 101 -11.94 4.02 3.10
CA LEU A 101 -12.91 2.95 2.88
C LEU A 101 -13.58 2.53 4.21
N PRO A 102 -14.93 2.53 4.33
CA PRO A 102 -15.62 2.31 5.60
C PRO A 102 -15.45 0.91 6.20
N GLY A 103 -14.86 -0.05 5.47
CA GLY A 103 -14.57 -1.40 5.94
C GLY A 103 -13.91 -2.24 4.85
N ARG A 104 -13.63 -3.51 5.15
CA ARG A 104 -13.11 -4.48 4.19
C ARG A 104 -14.03 -4.59 2.98
N ARG A 105 -13.48 -4.45 1.77
CA ARG A 105 -14.17 -4.79 0.53
C ARG A 105 -13.72 -6.20 0.13
N PRO A 106 -14.61 -7.20 0.09
CA PRO A 106 -14.29 -8.52 -0.47
C PRO A 106 -13.91 -8.40 -1.95
N LEU A 107 -13.11 -9.37 -2.44
CA LEU A 107 -12.59 -9.47 -3.80
C LEU A 107 -13.53 -8.93 -4.89
N GLY A 108 -13.05 -7.96 -5.67
CA GLY A 108 -13.62 -7.60 -6.97
C GLY A 108 -12.55 -7.78 -8.04
N LEU A 109 -12.91 -8.46 -9.14
CA LEU A 109 -12.06 -8.71 -10.30
C LEU A 109 -11.36 -7.43 -10.82
N ARG A 110 -10.16 -7.58 -11.39
CA ARG A 110 -9.40 -6.52 -12.06
C ARG A 110 -10.30 -5.73 -13.02
N ARG A 111 -10.38 -4.41 -12.84
CA ARG A 111 -10.95 -3.47 -13.82
C ARG A 111 -9.80 -2.75 -14.49
N ASN A 112 -9.77 -2.77 -15.82
CA ASN A 112 -8.88 -1.92 -16.61
C ASN A 112 -9.59 -0.59 -16.91
N ARG A 113 -8.84 0.51 -17.00
CA ARG A 113 -9.35 1.82 -17.41
C ARG A 113 -9.51 1.86 -18.93
N ILE A 114 -10.66 2.31 -19.42
CA ILE A 114 -10.86 2.70 -20.83
C ILE A 114 -10.73 4.23 -20.87
N PRO A 115 -9.81 4.82 -21.64
CA PRO A 115 -9.79 6.26 -21.88
C PRO A 115 -11.04 6.67 -22.66
N ASP A 116 -11.63 7.82 -22.35
CA ASP A 116 -12.70 8.39 -23.18
C ASP A 116 -12.14 8.77 -24.57
N ALA A 117 -12.97 8.56 -25.60
CA ALA A 117 -12.64 8.78 -27.02
C ALA A 117 -12.59 10.26 -27.42
#